data_AF-A0A818AWJ5-F1
#
_entry.id   AF-A0A818AWJ5-F1
#
_cell.length_a   1.000
_cell.length_b   1.000
_cell.length_c   1.000
_cell.angle_alpha   90.00
_cell.angle_beta   90.00
_cell.angle_gamma   90.00
#
_symmetry.space_group_name_H-M   'P 1'
#
loop_
_entity.id
_entity.type
_entity.pdbx_description
1 polymer ?
#
loop_
_entity_poly.entity_id
_entity_poly.type
_entity_poly.pdbx_seq_one_letter_code
_entity_poly.pdbx_strand_id
1 'polypeptide(L)'
;MASNQQEYVEQLQLLQERYPQVSTQNLLHFLQQHHGDVDKVCEYLIQEERRLKKLDSLESRFGTALIELQKEYPASESIKRTRLLRILERFGGDVEHVRKFLQKHETKHNERKIDSSTVQYQQQEEIKTKYPTQLAELRTAGINIHSPCVLLQLEKFHGDVNKVLEMTKYREEKKTHSIELDTKYSSQIEQLETDGIKIKNKRLLLELLEKSNGQVHIVKQLLAERNKQKSSISINEENHTKLSSSKKQHEMDVDDIDNLKQLRAAGIHGNPMKILALFHECNQSIEMTKARIEKDREQRERQCEKRTQQHIVLAEIHNSYLTINNRDDWPNNIQQVYLDGNNMMFVIDSIRRLCLNRASKKAERAIAELAAAWNEQMHIPNVELVFDLTHQLEQIQSIKVSSAHPMYKTTDDMLIDIVQRSENQEKNRHTIIVTSDRGLAIQLKREGCQLVKPYQWFSHCAMVLTPDLIKHEETTEMAAAATTATTKNKIQCDLNQLVRRVVKIDI
;
A
#
# COMPACT_ATOMS: atom_id res chain seq x y z
N MET A 1 -42.74 1.47 -13.22
CA MET A 1 -42.27 1.00 -11.90
C MET A 1 -42.75 -0.41 -11.56
N ALA A 2 -43.96 -0.85 -11.94
CA ALA A 2 -44.43 -2.21 -11.70
C ALA A 2 -43.59 -3.32 -12.40
N SER A 3 -43.06 -3.06 -13.60
CA SER A 3 -42.27 -4.04 -14.36
C SER A 3 -41.01 -4.52 -13.65
N ASN A 4 -40.30 -3.64 -12.93
CA ASN A 4 -39.06 -4.01 -12.25
C ASN A 4 -39.32 -4.86 -11.00
N GLN A 5 -40.48 -4.70 -10.35
CA GLN A 5 -40.80 -5.53 -9.18
C GLN A 5 -41.04 -6.98 -9.57
N GLN A 6 -41.68 -7.22 -10.72
CA GLN A 6 -41.95 -8.56 -11.21
C GLN A 6 -40.66 -9.28 -11.63
N GLU A 7 -39.75 -8.58 -12.32
CA GLU A 7 -38.43 -9.11 -12.69
C GLU A 7 -37.60 -9.53 -11.46
N TYR A 8 -37.60 -8.72 -10.40
CA TYR A 8 -36.92 -9.07 -9.15
C TYR A 8 -37.52 -10.31 -8.47
N VAL A 9 -38.84 -10.48 -8.55
CA VAL A 9 -39.51 -11.67 -7.98
C VAL A 9 -39.13 -12.92 -8.76
N GLU A 10 -39.10 -12.85 -10.09
CA GLU A 10 -38.68 -13.97 -10.95
C GLU A 10 -37.20 -14.34 -10.72
N GLN A 11 -36.31 -13.34 -10.65
CA GLN A 11 -34.89 -13.56 -10.35
C GLN A 11 -34.66 -14.15 -8.95
N LEU A 12 -35.42 -13.68 -7.96
CA LEU A 12 -35.36 -14.20 -6.60
C LEU A 12 -35.85 -15.65 -6.54
N GLN A 13 -36.91 -15.98 -7.27
CA GLN A 13 -37.44 -17.34 -7.36
C GLN A 13 -36.42 -18.28 -8.03
N LEU A 14 -35.78 -17.86 -9.13
CA LEU A 14 -34.72 -18.62 -9.78
C LEU A 14 -33.52 -18.89 -8.84
N LEU A 15 -33.10 -17.89 -8.07
CA LEU A 15 -32.03 -18.06 -7.08
C LEU A 15 -32.46 -18.97 -5.92
N GLN A 16 -33.72 -18.89 -5.49
CA GLN A 16 -34.25 -19.73 -4.42
C GLN A 16 -34.33 -21.20 -4.84
N GLU A 17 -34.69 -21.48 -6.09
CA GLU A 17 -34.67 -22.83 -6.66
C GLU A 17 -33.25 -23.40 -6.75
N ARG A 18 -32.27 -22.55 -7.12
CA ARG A 18 -30.86 -22.96 -7.26
C ARG A 18 -30.12 -23.11 -5.93
N TYR A 19 -30.50 -22.34 -4.91
CA TYR A 19 -29.86 -22.31 -3.60
C TYR A 19 -30.91 -22.40 -2.47
N PRO A 20 -31.63 -23.54 -2.35
CA PRO A 20 -32.74 -23.68 -1.41
C PRO A 20 -32.34 -23.52 0.07
N GLN A 21 -31.07 -23.72 0.39
CA GLN A 21 -30.50 -23.55 1.72
C GLN A 21 -30.28 -22.09 2.13
N VAL A 22 -30.29 -21.14 1.18
CA VAL A 22 -30.13 -19.71 1.48
C VAL A 22 -31.51 -19.11 1.69
N SER A 23 -31.70 -18.40 2.80
CA SER A 23 -32.98 -17.76 3.08
C SER A 23 -33.30 -16.71 2.02
N THR A 24 -34.59 -16.59 1.70
CA THR A 24 -35.10 -15.64 0.70
C THR A 24 -34.69 -14.20 1.05
N GLN A 25 -34.62 -13.86 2.33
CA GLN A 25 -34.18 -12.53 2.79
C GLN A 25 -32.70 -12.26 2.50
N ASN A 26 -31.83 -13.28 2.59
CA ASN A 26 -30.42 -13.13 2.25
C ASN A 26 -30.22 -13.05 0.73
N LEU A 27 -30.96 -13.85 -0.05
CA LEU A 27 -30.93 -13.76 -1.51
C LEU A 27 -31.40 -12.38 -2.00
N LEU A 28 -32.47 -11.86 -1.40
CA LEU A 28 -32.94 -10.50 -1.68
C LEU A 28 -31.89 -9.46 -1.31
N HIS A 29 -31.22 -9.61 -0.16
CA HIS A 29 -30.11 -8.73 0.23
C HIS A 29 -28.95 -8.76 -0.77
N PHE A 30 -28.54 -9.95 -1.24
CA PHE A 30 -27.47 -10.07 -2.24
C PHE A 30 -27.88 -9.50 -3.59
N LEU A 31 -29.11 -9.76 -4.05
CA LEU A 31 -29.64 -9.13 -5.27
C LEU A 31 -29.66 -7.60 -5.15
N GLN A 32 -30.05 -7.05 -4.00
CA GLN A 32 -30.00 -5.60 -3.76
C GLN A 32 -28.55 -5.08 -3.76
N GLN A 33 -27.63 -5.81 -3.11
CA GLN A 33 -26.21 -5.45 -3.04
C GLN A 33 -25.54 -5.46 -4.42
N HIS A 34 -25.98 -6.36 -5.31
CA HIS A 34 -25.44 -6.54 -6.66
C HIS A 34 -26.36 -5.96 -7.75
N HIS A 35 -27.29 -5.07 -7.40
CA HIS A 35 -28.16 -4.33 -8.33
C HIS A 35 -28.98 -5.22 -9.28
N GLY A 36 -29.44 -6.38 -8.82
CA GLY A 36 -30.23 -7.33 -9.62
C GLY A 36 -29.41 -8.20 -10.57
N ASP A 37 -28.07 -8.13 -10.52
CA ASP A 37 -27.20 -8.97 -11.34
C ASP A 37 -27.13 -10.40 -10.78
N VAL A 38 -27.99 -11.27 -11.32
CA VAL A 38 -28.14 -12.66 -10.89
C VAL A 38 -26.84 -13.46 -11.04
N ASP A 39 -26.06 -13.21 -12.09
CA ASP A 39 -24.81 -13.93 -12.35
C ASP A 39 -23.76 -13.61 -11.28
N LYS A 40 -23.61 -12.34 -10.92
CA LYS A 40 -22.73 -11.94 -9.80
C LYS A 40 -23.18 -12.52 -8.47
N VAL A 41 -24.48 -12.57 -8.21
CA VAL A 41 -25.00 -13.21 -6.99
C VAL A 41 -24.68 -14.71 -7.01
N CYS A 42 -24.87 -15.39 -8.14
CA CYS A 42 -24.49 -16.80 -8.29
C CYS A 42 -22.98 -17.01 -8.06
N GLU A 43 -22.11 -16.22 -8.67
CA GLU A 43 -20.65 -16.29 -8.47
C GLU A 43 -20.27 -16.11 -7.00
N TYR A 44 -20.86 -15.10 -6.35
CA TYR A 44 -20.65 -14.85 -4.92
C TYR A 44 -21.11 -16.03 -4.06
N LEU A 45 -22.29 -16.60 -4.33
CA LEU A 45 -22.82 -17.74 -3.59
C LEU A 45 -21.97 -18.99 -3.80
N ILE A 46 -21.46 -19.24 -5.02
CA ILE A 46 -20.52 -20.34 -5.30
C ILE A 46 -19.21 -20.14 -4.52
N GLN A 47 -18.69 -18.92 -4.50
CA GLN A 47 -17.47 -18.60 -3.76
C GLN A 47 -17.67 -18.78 -2.25
N GLU A 48 -18.83 -18.36 -1.74
CA GLU A 48 -19.19 -18.49 -0.33
C GLU A 48 -19.42 -19.96 0.07
N GLU A 49 -20.06 -20.76 -0.78
CA GLU A 49 -20.21 -22.20 -0.58
C GLU A 49 -18.85 -22.90 -0.54
N ARG A 50 -17.94 -22.58 -1.47
CA ARG A 50 -16.56 -23.09 -1.44
C ARG A 50 -15.84 -22.67 -0.16
N ARG A 51 -16.05 -21.43 0.29
CA ARG A 51 -15.48 -20.90 1.53
C ARG A 51 -16.01 -21.65 2.75
N LEU A 52 -17.31 -21.93 2.81
CA LEU A 52 -17.95 -22.68 3.89
C LEU A 52 -17.50 -24.14 3.91
N LYS A 53 -17.53 -24.84 2.76
CA LYS A 53 -16.99 -26.21 2.65
C LYS A 53 -15.53 -26.31 3.10
N LYS A 54 -14.72 -25.30 2.75
CA LYS A 54 -13.33 -25.22 3.25
C LYS A 54 -13.29 -25.04 4.77
N LEU A 55 -14.14 -24.18 5.33
CA LEU A 55 -14.20 -23.99 6.78
C LEU A 55 -14.67 -25.27 7.50
N ASP A 56 -15.73 -25.92 7.03
CA ASP A 56 -16.23 -27.17 7.60
C ASP A 56 -15.15 -28.26 7.56
N SER A 57 -14.40 -28.35 6.45
CA SER A 57 -13.24 -29.24 6.35
C SER A 57 -12.15 -28.90 7.37
N LEU A 58 -11.84 -27.62 7.57
CA LEU A 58 -10.87 -27.18 8.58
C LEU A 58 -11.38 -27.44 10.01
N GLU A 59 -12.66 -27.25 10.27
CA GLU A 59 -13.28 -27.52 11.58
C GLU A 59 -13.29 -29.01 11.89
N SER A 60 -13.61 -29.85 10.90
CA SER A 60 -13.51 -31.30 11.04
C SER A 60 -12.07 -31.73 11.33
N ARG A 61 -11.08 -31.12 10.67
CA ARG A 61 -9.65 -31.45 10.85
C ARG A 61 -9.04 -30.92 12.15
N PHE A 62 -9.43 -29.71 12.57
CA PHE A 62 -8.77 -28.99 13.68
C PHE A 62 -9.71 -28.67 14.84
N GLY A 63 -10.89 -29.29 14.91
CA GLY A 63 -11.92 -28.96 15.90
C GLY A 63 -11.43 -29.02 17.35
N THR A 64 -10.69 -30.06 17.71
CA THR A 64 -10.11 -30.20 19.07
C THR A 64 -9.13 -29.06 19.39
N ALA A 65 -8.19 -28.79 18.49
CA ALA A 65 -7.20 -27.71 18.62
C ALA A 65 -7.87 -26.32 18.68
N LEU A 66 -8.94 -26.13 17.90
CA LEU A 66 -9.72 -24.90 17.92
C LEU A 66 -10.41 -24.68 19.28
N ILE A 67 -11.01 -25.73 19.85
CA ILE A 67 -11.67 -25.67 21.18
C ILE A 67 -10.64 -25.35 22.26
N GLU A 68 -9.45 -25.96 22.19
CA GLU A 68 -8.34 -25.70 23.10
C GLU A 68 -7.90 -24.22 23.05
N LEU A 69 -7.63 -23.69 21.86
CA LEU A 69 -7.28 -22.28 21.69
C LEU A 69 -8.42 -21.33 22.09
N GLN A 70 -9.68 -21.69 21.89
CA GLN A 70 -10.82 -20.86 22.29
C GLN A 70 -11.02 -20.79 23.81
N LYS A 71 -10.57 -21.80 24.56
CA LYS A 71 -10.53 -21.74 26.04
C LYS A 71 -9.48 -20.75 26.54
N GLU A 72 -8.33 -20.69 25.85
CA GLU A 72 -7.23 -19.78 26.21
C GLU A 72 -7.46 -18.35 25.73
N TYR A 73 -8.08 -18.19 24.56
CA TYR A 73 -8.38 -16.91 23.93
C TYR A 73 -9.90 -16.76 23.75
N PRO A 74 -10.65 -16.44 24.82
CA PRO A 74 -12.09 -16.30 24.75
C PRO A 74 -12.48 -15.21 23.73
N ALA A 75 -13.63 -15.37 23.08
CA ALA A 75 -14.10 -14.54 21.96
C ALA A 75 -14.17 -13.03 22.25
N SER A 76 -14.11 -12.63 23.52
CA SER A 76 -13.99 -11.24 23.97
C SER A 76 -12.67 -10.58 23.57
N GLU A 77 -11.61 -11.35 23.26
CA GLU A 77 -10.29 -10.84 22.88
C GLU A 77 -9.89 -11.25 21.44
N SER A 78 -10.41 -10.47 20.50
CA SER A 78 -9.80 -10.07 19.22
C SER A 78 -9.67 -11.05 18.04
N ILE A 79 -9.75 -12.37 18.21
CA ILE A 79 -9.50 -13.30 17.09
C ILE A 79 -10.76 -14.06 16.67
N LYS A 80 -11.32 -13.69 15.51
CA LYS A 80 -12.45 -14.40 14.91
C LYS A 80 -12.12 -15.89 14.71
N ARG A 81 -13.07 -16.79 15.00
CA ARG A 81 -12.97 -18.25 14.78
C ARG A 81 -12.39 -18.63 13.42
N THR A 82 -12.88 -17.98 12.36
CA THR A 82 -12.40 -18.20 10.98
C THR A 82 -10.93 -17.84 10.78
N ARG A 83 -10.40 -16.89 11.54
CA ARG A 83 -8.98 -16.52 11.53
C ARG A 83 -8.14 -17.55 12.27
N LEU A 84 -8.61 -18.08 13.41
CA LEU A 84 -7.93 -19.16 14.13
C LEU A 84 -7.79 -20.43 13.27
N LEU A 85 -8.85 -20.83 12.57
CA LEU A 85 -8.81 -21.99 11.67
C LEU A 85 -7.78 -21.85 10.54
N ARG A 86 -7.62 -20.65 9.98
CA ARG A 86 -6.59 -20.38 8.96
C ARG A 86 -5.17 -20.39 9.55
N ILE A 87 -5.00 -19.96 10.79
CA ILE A 87 -3.71 -20.01 11.49
C ILE A 87 -3.37 -21.47 11.80
N LEU A 88 -4.33 -22.26 12.29
CA LEU A 88 -4.19 -23.70 12.50
C LEU A 88 -3.83 -24.42 11.19
N GLU A 89 -4.52 -24.13 10.09
CA GLU A 89 -4.20 -24.66 8.75
C GLU A 89 -2.73 -24.40 8.39
N ARG A 90 -2.24 -23.18 8.63
CA ARG A 90 -0.86 -22.78 8.33
C ARG A 90 0.19 -23.54 9.14
N PHE A 91 -0.13 -23.89 10.38
CA PHE A 91 0.77 -24.62 11.28
C PHE A 91 0.41 -26.11 11.40
N GLY A 92 -0.35 -26.65 10.44
CA GLY A 92 -0.69 -28.07 10.41
C GLY A 92 -1.51 -28.57 11.61
N GLY A 93 -2.18 -27.66 12.33
CA GLY A 93 -2.92 -27.98 13.56
C GLY A 93 -2.09 -27.99 14.84
N ASP A 94 -0.80 -27.64 14.78
CA ASP A 94 0.06 -27.57 15.96
C ASP A 94 -0.30 -26.36 16.85
N VAL A 95 -0.94 -26.65 17.98
CA VAL A 95 -1.44 -25.67 18.93
C VAL A 95 -0.31 -24.84 19.54
N GLU A 96 0.85 -25.43 19.83
CA GLU A 96 1.99 -24.74 20.43
C GLU A 96 2.59 -23.70 19.47
N HIS A 97 2.71 -24.05 18.20
CA HIS A 97 3.15 -23.10 17.18
C HIS A 97 2.14 -21.97 16.99
N VAL A 98 0.84 -22.26 17.05
CA VAL A 98 -0.19 -21.23 17.04
C VAL A 98 -0.09 -20.31 18.26
N ARG A 99 0.09 -20.85 19.47
CA ARG A 99 0.29 -20.03 20.70
C ARG A 99 1.48 -19.09 20.54
N LYS A 100 2.65 -19.60 20.15
CA LYS A 100 3.85 -18.78 19.92
C LYS A 100 3.61 -17.69 18.88
N PHE A 101 2.89 -18.02 17.80
CA PHE A 101 2.54 -17.04 16.77
C PHE A 101 1.60 -15.94 17.30
N LEU A 102 0.56 -16.31 18.04
CA LEU A 102 -0.40 -15.37 18.63
C LEU A 102 0.28 -14.47 19.67
N GLN A 103 1.07 -15.05 20.57
CA GLN A 103 1.85 -14.30 21.56
C GLN A 103 2.79 -13.31 20.88
N LYS A 104 3.54 -13.73 19.85
CA LYS A 104 4.41 -12.83 19.08
C LYS A 104 3.65 -11.70 18.38
N HIS A 105 2.43 -11.98 17.90
CA HIS A 105 1.61 -10.96 17.27
C HIS A 105 1.06 -9.96 18.30
N GLU A 106 0.69 -10.45 19.48
CA GLU A 106 0.24 -9.62 20.60
C GLU A 106 1.37 -8.74 21.14
N THR A 107 2.56 -9.30 21.39
CA THR A 107 3.73 -8.52 21.81
C THR A 107 4.04 -7.43 20.80
N LYS A 108 4.07 -7.75 19.50
CA LYS A 108 4.30 -6.75 18.44
C LYS A 108 3.21 -5.68 18.37
N HIS A 109 1.96 -6.04 18.63
CA HIS A 109 0.87 -5.06 18.66
C HIS A 109 0.99 -4.15 19.89
N ASN A 110 1.34 -4.71 21.05
CA ASN A 110 1.56 -3.97 22.28
C ASN A 110 2.80 -3.08 22.20
N GLU A 111 3.93 -3.57 21.67
CA GLU A 111 5.13 -2.79 21.35
C GLU A 111 4.78 -1.61 20.44
N ARG A 112 4.07 -1.84 19.33
CA ARG A 112 3.64 -0.74 18.44
C ARG A 112 2.71 0.25 19.13
N LYS A 113 1.83 -0.20 20.02
CA LYS A 113 0.92 0.66 20.76
C LYS A 113 1.70 1.52 21.76
N ILE A 114 2.64 0.93 22.48
CA ILE A 114 3.53 1.60 23.45
C ILE A 114 4.46 2.58 22.74
N ASP A 115 5.12 2.15 21.66
CA ASP A 115 6.01 2.97 20.85
C ASP A 115 5.23 4.14 20.24
N SER A 116 4.07 3.88 19.65
CA SER A 116 3.24 4.96 19.08
C SER A 116 2.79 5.95 20.14
N SER A 117 2.39 5.52 21.33
CA SER A 117 1.98 6.45 22.39
C SER A 117 3.16 7.22 22.97
N THR A 118 4.31 6.56 23.14
CA THR A 118 5.51 7.18 23.73
C THR A 118 6.13 8.18 22.76
N VAL A 119 6.27 7.81 21.48
CA VAL A 119 6.75 8.71 20.42
C VAL A 119 5.81 9.90 20.26
N GLN A 120 4.49 9.69 20.30
CA GLN A 120 3.53 10.78 20.22
C GLN A 120 3.59 11.71 21.43
N TYR A 121 3.84 11.18 22.64
CA TYR A 121 4.01 11.98 23.85
C TYR A 121 5.32 12.79 23.80
N GLN A 122 6.44 12.16 23.42
CA GLN A 122 7.73 12.82 23.24
C GLN A 122 7.64 13.94 22.21
N GLN A 123 7.04 13.69 21.05
CA GLN A 123 6.81 14.70 20.03
C GLN A 123 5.97 15.87 20.55
N GLN A 124 4.95 15.62 21.38
CA GLN A 124 4.16 16.69 21.99
C GLN A 124 4.98 17.53 22.98
N GLU A 125 5.83 16.91 23.81
CA GLU A 125 6.73 17.62 24.73
C GLU A 125 7.81 18.42 23.98
N GLU A 126 8.35 17.88 22.88
CA GLU A 126 9.26 18.61 21.98
C GLU A 126 8.58 19.85 21.37
N ILE A 127 7.34 19.75 20.92
CA ILE A 127 6.59 20.90 20.39
C ILE A 127 6.33 21.93 21.50
N LYS A 128 5.99 21.48 22.71
CA LYS A 128 5.78 22.36 23.86
C LYS A 128 7.03 23.15 24.24
N THR A 129 8.18 22.50 24.21
CA THR A 129 9.47 23.14 24.50
C THR A 129 9.97 24.02 23.35
N LYS A 130 9.63 23.68 22.10
CA LYS A 130 10.01 24.44 20.89
C LYS A 130 9.22 25.74 20.71
N TYR A 131 7.94 25.79 21.09
CA TYR A 131 7.08 26.98 20.90
C TYR A 131 6.40 27.49 22.19
N PRO A 132 7.16 27.78 23.26
CA PRO A 132 6.58 28.15 24.55
C PRO A 132 5.81 29.48 24.51
N THR A 133 6.34 30.48 23.78
CA THR A 133 5.71 31.81 23.66
C THR A 133 4.40 31.74 22.86
N GLN A 134 4.40 31.01 21.75
CA GLN A 134 3.22 30.82 20.90
C GLN A 134 2.10 30.07 21.65
N LEU A 135 2.47 29.10 22.48
CA LEU A 135 1.51 28.39 23.33
C LEU A 135 0.93 29.30 24.42
N ALA A 136 1.71 30.22 24.98
CA ALA A 136 1.20 31.23 25.90
C ALA A 136 0.21 32.17 25.20
N GLU A 137 0.52 32.63 23.98
CA GLU A 137 -0.39 33.45 23.16
C GLU A 137 -1.70 32.73 22.84
N LEU A 138 -1.65 31.48 22.39
CA LEU A 138 -2.83 30.65 22.13
C LEU A 138 -3.66 30.42 23.40
N ARG A 139 -3.01 30.24 24.55
CA ARG A 139 -3.69 30.11 25.84
C ARG A 139 -4.41 31.41 26.22
N THR A 140 -3.79 32.57 26.02
CA THR A 140 -4.45 33.88 26.25
C THR A 140 -5.64 34.09 25.30
N ALA A 141 -5.58 33.54 24.09
CA ALA A 141 -6.71 33.50 23.16
C ALA A 141 -7.81 32.45 23.52
N GLY A 142 -7.69 31.74 24.64
CA GLY A 142 -8.67 30.77 25.12
C GLY A 142 -8.59 29.38 24.48
N ILE A 143 -7.55 29.10 23.69
CA ILE A 143 -7.38 27.80 23.02
C ILE A 143 -6.83 26.75 23.98
N ASN A 144 -7.41 25.55 23.99
CA ASN A 144 -6.89 24.42 24.76
C ASN A 144 -5.59 23.88 24.14
N ILE A 145 -4.46 24.36 24.68
CA ILE A 145 -3.11 23.99 24.21
C ILE A 145 -2.71 22.53 24.49
N HIS A 146 -3.46 21.79 25.30
CA HIS A 146 -3.20 20.37 25.56
C HIS A 146 -3.78 19.44 24.47
N SER A 147 -4.55 20.00 23.53
CA SER A 147 -5.06 19.25 22.39
C SER A 147 -3.92 18.86 21.45
N PRO A 148 -3.72 17.54 21.16
CA PRO A 148 -2.71 17.08 20.22
C PRO A 148 -2.81 17.74 18.84
N CYS A 149 -4.03 18.11 18.44
CA CYS A 149 -4.25 18.71 17.12
C CYS A 149 -3.72 20.15 17.04
N VAL A 150 -3.77 20.91 18.13
CA VAL A 150 -3.22 22.27 18.20
C VAL A 150 -1.69 22.23 18.13
N LEU A 151 -1.07 21.30 18.86
CA LEU A 151 0.38 21.08 18.83
C LEU A 151 0.86 20.69 17.43
N LEU A 152 0.16 19.77 16.75
CA LEU A 152 0.47 19.39 15.38
C LEU A 152 0.29 20.54 14.38
N GLN A 153 -0.70 21.42 14.58
CA GLN A 153 -0.88 22.61 13.74
C GLN A 153 0.23 23.63 13.95
N LEU A 154 0.66 23.86 15.19
CA LEU A 154 1.81 24.71 15.47
C LEU A 154 3.07 24.21 14.76
N GLU A 155 3.37 22.92 14.83
CA GLU A 155 4.54 22.37 14.12
C GLU A 155 4.37 22.48 12.60
N LYS A 156 3.19 22.17 12.06
CA LYS A 156 2.87 22.27 10.63
C LYS A 156 3.03 23.69 10.08
N PHE A 157 2.65 24.69 10.86
CA PHE A 157 2.72 26.10 10.48
C PHE A 157 3.93 26.81 11.10
N HIS A 158 4.94 26.06 11.55
CA HIS A 158 6.22 26.56 12.06
C HIS A 158 6.08 27.65 13.14
N GLY A 159 5.09 27.51 14.02
CA GLY A 159 4.82 28.46 15.09
C GLY A 159 3.99 29.69 14.69
N ASP A 160 3.37 29.73 13.51
CA ASP A 160 2.47 30.82 13.09
C ASP A 160 1.13 30.77 13.86
N VAL A 161 1.05 31.54 14.95
CA VAL A 161 -0.09 31.59 15.87
C VAL A 161 -1.38 32.02 15.16
N ASN A 162 -1.31 32.98 14.25
CA ASN A 162 -2.48 33.51 13.55
C ASN A 162 -3.15 32.44 12.69
N LYS A 163 -2.37 31.64 11.96
CA LYS A 163 -2.92 30.51 11.20
C LYS A 163 -3.52 29.43 12.08
N VAL A 164 -2.90 29.15 13.24
CA VAL A 164 -3.45 28.16 14.19
C VAL A 164 -4.78 28.65 14.78
N LEU A 165 -4.90 29.94 15.10
CA LEU A 165 -6.15 30.57 15.53
C LEU A 165 -7.23 30.50 14.44
N GLU A 166 -6.90 30.88 13.21
CA GLU A 166 -7.83 30.82 12.07
C GLU A 166 -8.36 29.39 11.85
N MET A 167 -7.45 28.41 11.86
CA MET A 167 -7.82 27.00 11.70
C MET A 167 -8.65 26.45 12.87
N THR A 168 -8.42 26.93 14.08
CA THR A 168 -9.18 26.51 15.26
C THR A 168 -10.58 27.13 15.24
N LYS A 169 -10.66 28.43 14.95
CA LYS A 169 -11.93 29.15 14.75
C LYS A 169 -12.78 28.52 13.66
N TYR A 170 -12.20 28.23 12.50
CA TYR A 170 -12.89 27.54 11.41
C TYR A 170 -13.43 26.16 11.84
N ARG A 171 -12.71 25.43 12.70
CA ARG A 171 -13.19 24.13 13.22
C ARG A 171 -14.34 24.29 14.20
N GLU A 172 -14.29 25.28 15.06
CA GLU A 172 -15.38 25.61 15.98
C GLU A 172 -16.62 26.04 15.22
N GLU A 173 -16.49 26.96 14.26
CA GLU A 173 -17.57 27.37 13.36
C GLU A 173 -18.17 26.17 12.63
N LYS A 174 -17.33 25.29 12.08
CA LYS A 174 -17.81 24.09 11.38
C LYS A 174 -18.45 23.06 12.32
N LYS A 175 -18.06 23.04 13.60
CA LYS A 175 -18.70 22.19 14.64
C LYS A 175 -20.06 22.78 15.02
N THR A 176 -20.13 24.09 15.26
CA THR A 176 -21.37 24.82 15.55
C THR A 176 -22.36 24.68 14.39
N HIS A 177 -21.93 24.94 13.15
CA HIS A 177 -22.75 24.71 11.95
C HIS A 177 -23.26 23.27 11.88
N SER A 178 -22.41 22.29 12.18
CA SER A 178 -22.85 20.88 12.19
C SER A 178 -23.91 20.60 13.27
N ILE A 179 -23.85 21.24 14.44
CA ILE A 179 -24.85 21.10 15.50
C ILE A 179 -26.15 21.80 15.11
N GLU A 180 -26.05 22.99 14.50
CA GLU A 180 -27.20 23.74 13.99
C GLU A 180 -27.94 22.95 12.91
N LEU A 181 -27.21 22.36 11.95
CA LEU A 181 -27.80 21.50 10.93
C LEU A 181 -28.44 20.25 11.54
N ASP A 182 -27.80 19.64 12.53
CA ASP A 182 -28.35 18.47 13.22
C ASP A 182 -29.67 18.79 13.91
N THR A 183 -29.73 19.94 14.56
CA THR A 183 -30.95 20.45 15.18
C THR A 183 -32.01 20.79 14.12
N LYS A 184 -31.61 21.48 13.04
CA LYS A 184 -32.49 21.90 11.94
C LYS A 184 -33.12 20.73 11.19
N TYR A 185 -32.38 19.63 11.01
CA TYR A 185 -32.80 18.48 10.22
C TYR A 185 -33.09 17.22 11.05
N SER A 186 -33.30 17.37 12.36
CA SER A 186 -33.50 16.23 13.28
C SER A 186 -34.64 15.29 12.84
N SER A 187 -35.79 15.84 12.44
CA SER A 187 -36.93 15.01 12.00
C SER A 187 -36.68 14.28 10.68
N GLN A 188 -35.91 14.88 9.76
CA GLN A 188 -35.53 14.25 8.49
C GLN A 188 -34.52 13.11 8.71
N ILE A 189 -33.62 13.26 9.68
CA ILE A 189 -32.68 12.21 10.07
C ILE A 189 -33.44 11.02 10.65
N GLU A 190 -34.37 11.26 11.57
CA GLU A 190 -35.21 10.21 12.16
C GLU A 190 -36.04 9.48 11.09
N GLN A 191 -36.56 10.22 10.11
CA GLN A 191 -37.26 9.63 8.96
C GLN A 191 -36.34 8.70 8.15
N LEU A 192 -35.13 9.15 7.81
CA LEU A 192 -34.15 8.33 7.07
C LEU A 192 -33.72 7.08 7.85
N GLU A 193 -33.59 7.17 9.17
CA GLU A 193 -33.29 6.03 10.04
C GLU A 193 -34.45 5.03 10.07
N THR A 194 -35.70 5.53 10.19
CA THR A 194 -36.92 4.71 10.11
C THR A 194 -37.05 4.01 8.76
N ASP A 195 -36.62 4.68 7.69
CA ASP A 195 -36.54 4.12 6.33
C ASP A 195 -35.39 3.10 6.14
N GLY A 196 -34.65 2.77 7.21
CA GLY A 196 -33.60 1.75 7.21
C GLY A 196 -32.26 2.19 6.62
N ILE A 197 -32.04 3.49 6.39
CA ILE A 197 -30.79 4.00 5.83
C ILE A 197 -29.72 4.07 6.91
N LYS A 198 -28.71 3.20 6.82
CA LYS A 198 -27.60 3.15 7.79
C LYS A 198 -26.65 4.34 7.63
N ILE A 199 -26.72 5.30 8.54
CA ILE A 199 -25.90 6.51 8.54
C ILE A 199 -24.50 6.20 9.11
N LYS A 200 -23.52 5.92 8.24
CA LYS A 200 -22.13 5.71 8.67
C LYS A 200 -21.38 7.02 8.99
N ASN A 201 -21.77 8.12 8.37
CA ASN A 201 -21.13 9.42 8.54
C ASN A 201 -22.18 10.52 8.63
N LYS A 202 -22.50 10.91 9.87
CA LYS A 202 -23.54 11.90 10.18
C LYS A 202 -23.29 13.26 9.52
N ARG A 203 -22.02 13.69 9.43
CA ARG A 203 -21.65 14.97 8.83
C ARG A 203 -22.00 15.06 7.35
N LEU A 204 -21.69 14.01 6.59
CA LEU A 204 -22.01 13.96 5.16
C LEU A 204 -23.53 14.00 4.94
N LEU A 205 -24.29 13.34 5.80
CA LEU A 205 -25.75 13.37 5.73
C LEU A 205 -26.28 14.80 5.93
N LEU A 206 -25.78 15.50 6.95
CA LEU A 206 -26.17 16.89 7.21
C LEU A 206 -25.86 17.81 6.03
N GLU A 207 -24.69 17.65 5.40
CA GLU A 207 -24.31 18.40 4.20
C GLU A 207 -25.24 18.10 2.99
N LEU A 208 -25.68 16.84 2.83
CA LEU A 208 -26.62 16.47 1.76
C LEU A 208 -28.03 17.02 2.02
N LEU A 209 -28.49 16.97 3.28
CA LEU A 209 -29.76 17.56 3.68
C LEU A 209 -29.74 19.07 3.49
N GLU A 210 -28.66 19.75 3.87
CA GLU A 210 -28.50 21.18 3.62
C GLU A 210 -28.56 21.52 2.13
N LYS A 211 -27.78 20.82 1.28
CA LYS A 211 -27.80 21.03 -0.17
C LYS A 211 -29.14 20.74 -0.84
N SER A 212 -29.89 19.80 -0.28
CA SER A 212 -31.20 19.40 -0.79
C SER A 212 -32.35 20.14 -0.09
N ASN A 213 -32.05 21.20 0.68
CA ASN A 213 -33.04 21.97 1.45
C ASN A 213 -33.95 21.10 2.34
N GLY A 214 -33.41 20.05 2.94
CA GLY A 214 -34.13 19.10 3.80
C GLY A 214 -35.01 18.10 3.06
N GLN A 215 -34.96 18.01 1.73
CA GLN A 215 -35.79 17.08 0.97
C GLN A 215 -35.25 15.64 1.06
N VAL A 216 -35.87 14.85 1.93
CA VAL A 216 -35.48 13.46 2.25
C VAL A 216 -35.38 12.57 1.00
N HIS A 217 -36.33 12.66 0.07
CA HIS A 217 -36.34 11.81 -1.13
C HIS A 217 -35.14 12.06 -2.06
N ILE A 218 -34.69 13.31 -2.20
CA ILE A 218 -33.48 13.65 -2.97
C ILE A 218 -32.25 13.07 -2.28
N VAL A 219 -32.15 13.22 -0.96
CA VAL A 219 -31.02 12.66 -0.19
C VAL A 219 -30.96 11.13 -0.32
N LYS A 220 -32.11 10.44 -0.29
CA LYS A 220 -32.17 9.00 -0.57
C LYS A 220 -31.60 8.66 -1.95
N GLN A 221 -32.01 9.41 -2.99
CA GLN A 221 -31.51 9.21 -4.34
C GLN A 221 -29.99 9.43 -4.43
N LEU A 222 -29.47 10.52 -3.86
CA LEU A 222 -28.04 10.83 -3.86
C LEU A 222 -27.21 9.78 -3.10
N LEU A 223 -27.73 9.25 -1.98
CA LEU A 223 -27.08 8.17 -1.24
C LEU A 223 -27.07 6.86 -2.03
N ALA A 224 -28.16 6.54 -2.74
CA ALA A 224 -28.24 5.37 -3.60
C ALA A 224 -27.26 5.49 -4.79
N GLU A 225 -27.21 6.65 -5.46
CA GLU A 225 -26.26 6.94 -6.53
C GLU A 225 -24.82 6.84 -6.04
N ARG A 226 -24.51 7.38 -4.85
CA ARG A 226 -23.17 7.28 -4.27
C ARG A 226 -22.78 5.84 -3.91
N ASN A 227 -23.71 5.04 -3.42
CA ASN A 227 -23.46 3.62 -3.15
C ASN A 227 -23.25 2.84 -4.46
N LYS A 228 -24.03 3.14 -5.50
CA LYS A 228 -23.84 2.62 -6.86
C LYS A 228 -22.46 3.02 -7.41
N GLN A 229 -22.06 4.28 -7.22
CA GLN A 229 -20.73 4.77 -7.57
C GLN A 229 -19.63 4.04 -6.81
N LYS A 230 -19.74 3.83 -5.49
CA LYS A 230 -18.74 3.05 -4.74
C LYS A 230 -18.64 1.60 -5.21
N SER A 231 -19.76 0.97 -5.57
CA SER A 231 -19.72 -0.37 -6.18
C SER A 231 -19.08 -0.36 -7.58
N SER A 232 -19.19 0.72 -8.35
CA SER A 232 -18.50 0.86 -9.64
C SER A 232 -17.05 1.36 -9.53
N ILE A 233 -16.71 2.10 -8.46
CA ILE A 233 -15.39 2.68 -8.17
C ILE A 233 -14.41 1.63 -7.63
N SER A 234 -14.90 0.52 -7.07
CA SER A 234 -14.08 -0.69 -6.92
C SER A 234 -13.62 -1.27 -8.27
N ILE A 235 -14.07 -0.71 -9.40
CA ILE A 235 -13.64 -1.05 -10.75
C ILE A 235 -13.07 0.16 -11.52
N ASN A 236 -13.38 1.43 -11.18
CA ASN A 236 -12.77 2.61 -11.83
C ASN A 236 -13.05 3.95 -11.14
N GLU A 237 -11.99 4.75 -10.93
CA GLU A 237 -12.00 6.22 -10.83
C GLU A 237 -11.08 6.72 -11.97
N GLU A 238 -11.29 7.82 -12.70
CA GLU A 238 -12.08 9.03 -12.49
C GLU A 238 -12.12 9.85 -13.82
N ASN A 239 -13.20 10.62 -14.04
CA ASN A 239 -13.20 12.05 -14.45
C ASN A 239 -14.35 12.46 -15.39
N HIS A 240 -15.07 13.50 -14.97
CA HIS A 240 -16.09 14.21 -15.74
C HIS A 240 -15.51 15.52 -16.29
N THR A 241 -15.86 15.87 -17.52
CA THR A 241 -15.69 17.25 -18.04
C THR A 241 -16.89 17.64 -18.90
N LYS A 242 -17.28 18.90 -18.73
CA LYS A 242 -18.42 19.65 -19.28
C LYS A 242 -18.68 19.41 -20.78
N LEU A 243 -19.94 19.17 -21.16
CA LEU A 243 -20.43 19.38 -22.52
C LEU A 243 -21.29 20.64 -22.58
N SER A 244 -20.92 21.55 -23.48
CA SER A 244 -21.72 22.70 -23.90
C SER A 244 -22.65 22.31 -25.04
N SER A 245 -23.91 22.71 -24.96
CA SER A 245 -24.95 22.42 -25.96
C SER A 245 -24.88 23.39 -27.15
N SER A 246 -24.43 22.90 -28.30
CA SER A 246 -24.69 23.53 -29.60
C SER A 246 -25.88 22.83 -30.27
N LYS A 247 -27.06 23.47 -30.27
CA LYS A 247 -28.23 23.01 -31.04
C LYS A 247 -27.98 23.24 -32.53
N LYS A 248 -27.62 22.19 -33.27
CA LYS A 248 -27.78 22.16 -34.73
C LYS A 248 -29.16 21.56 -35.05
N GLN A 249 -29.89 22.19 -35.96
CA GLN A 249 -31.13 21.62 -36.51
C GLN A 249 -30.77 20.36 -37.31
N HIS A 250 -31.39 19.24 -36.95
CA HIS A 250 -31.20 17.94 -37.58
C HIS A 250 -32.22 17.81 -38.72
N GLU A 251 -31.74 17.67 -39.95
CA GLU A 251 -32.57 17.24 -41.08
C GLU A 251 -32.91 15.76 -40.92
N MET A 252 -34.18 15.40 -41.08
CA MET A 252 -34.66 14.01 -40.94
C MET A 252 -34.23 13.17 -42.12
N ASP A 253 -33.62 12.02 -41.86
CA ASP A 253 -33.31 11.00 -42.86
C ASP A 253 -34.52 10.08 -43.11
N VAL A 254 -34.51 9.33 -44.22
CA VAL A 254 -35.49 8.32 -44.60
C VAL A 254 -35.65 7.26 -43.50
N ASP A 255 -34.57 6.89 -42.83
CA ASP A 255 -34.58 5.93 -41.72
C ASP A 255 -35.32 6.47 -40.48
N ASP A 256 -35.26 7.78 -40.22
CA ASP A 256 -35.98 8.41 -39.11
C ASP A 256 -37.51 8.33 -39.31
N ILE A 257 -37.96 8.42 -40.56
CA ILE A 257 -39.37 8.34 -40.92
C ILE A 257 -39.92 6.93 -40.65
N ASP A 258 -39.18 5.89 -41.00
CA ASP A 258 -39.61 4.51 -40.77
C ASP A 258 -39.53 4.12 -39.29
N ASN A 259 -38.53 4.61 -38.56
CA ASN A 259 -38.46 4.47 -37.10
C ASN A 259 -39.67 5.13 -36.41
N LEU A 260 -40.11 6.31 -36.88
CA LEU A 260 -41.32 6.96 -36.36
C LEU A 260 -42.60 6.19 -36.65
N LYS A 261 -42.72 5.56 -37.82
CA LYS A 261 -43.87 4.71 -38.15
C LYS A 261 -43.93 3.50 -37.23
N GLN A 262 -42.80 2.86 -36.94
CA GLN A 262 -42.72 1.72 -36.02
C GLN A 262 -43.08 2.12 -34.58
N LEU A 263 -42.57 3.26 -34.09
CA LEU A 263 -42.90 3.77 -32.75
C LEU A 263 -44.39 4.12 -32.60
N ARG A 264 -45.00 4.67 -33.66
CA ARG A 264 -46.44 4.96 -33.69
C ARG A 264 -47.27 3.67 -33.73
N ALA A 265 -46.82 2.65 -34.47
CA ALA A 265 -47.44 1.32 -34.49
C ALA A 265 -47.35 0.61 -33.12
N ALA A 266 -46.31 0.90 -32.33
CA ALA A 266 -46.14 0.39 -30.97
C ALA A 266 -46.92 1.17 -29.89
N GLY A 267 -47.76 2.14 -30.27
CA GLY A 267 -48.62 2.89 -29.35
C GLY A 267 -47.92 4.00 -28.55
N ILE A 268 -46.71 4.40 -28.95
CA ILE A 268 -46.00 5.51 -28.29
C ILE A 268 -46.52 6.84 -28.84
N HIS A 269 -47.32 7.55 -28.04
CA HIS A 269 -47.91 8.83 -28.41
C HIS A 269 -47.07 10.00 -27.85
N GLY A 270 -46.48 10.79 -28.75
CA GLY A 270 -45.71 12.00 -28.44
C GLY A 270 -45.30 12.73 -29.71
N ASN A 271 -44.76 13.96 -29.59
CA ASN A 271 -44.29 14.70 -30.77
C ASN A 271 -43.13 13.92 -31.43
N PRO A 272 -43.29 13.41 -32.66
CA PRO A 272 -42.31 12.56 -33.34
C PRO A 272 -40.91 13.16 -33.37
N MET A 273 -40.82 14.47 -33.61
CA MET A 273 -39.53 15.19 -33.66
C MET A 273 -38.81 15.21 -32.32
N LYS A 274 -39.55 15.31 -31.21
CA LYS A 274 -38.94 15.28 -29.87
C LYS A 274 -38.44 13.89 -29.52
N ILE A 275 -39.17 12.85 -29.93
CA ILE A 275 -38.77 11.45 -29.68
C ILE A 275 -37.52 11.10 -30.49
N LEU A 276 -37.46 11.46 -31.78
CA LEU A 276 -36.25 11.27 -32.59
C LEU A 276 -35.06 12.06 -32.06
N ALA A 277 -35.25 13.33 -31.67
CA ALA A 277 -34.17 14.13 -31.12
C ALA A 277 -33.59 13.51 -29.83
N LEU A 278 -34.46 13.01 -28.94
CA LEU A 278 -34.03 12.29 -27.73
C LEU A 278 -33.35 10.96 -28.07
N PHE A 279 -33.83 10.23 -29.07
CA PHE A 279 -33.20 8.99 -29.52
C PHE A 279 -31.79 9.22 -30.06
N HIS A 280 -31.60 10.25 -30.88
CA HIS A 280 -30.29 10.65 -31.39
C HIS A 280 -29.36 11.13 -30.28
N GLU A 281 -29.86 11.92 -29.32
CA GLU A 281 -29.08 12.34 -28.15
C GLU A 281 -28.66 11.13 -27.29
N CYS A 282 -29.57 10.19 -27.06
CA CYS A 282 -29.26 8.94 -26.37
C CYS A 282 -28.23 8.10 -27.13
N ASN A 283 -28.37 7.93 -28.45
CA ASN A 283 -27.40 7.18 -29.26
C ASN A 283 -26.04 7.84 -29.26
N GLN A 284 -25.97 9.17 -29.41
CA GLN A 284 -24.71 9.91 -29.32
C GLN A 284 -24.07 9.76 -27.94
N SER A 285 -24.87 9.81 -26.87
CA SER A 285 -24.40 9.57 -25.50
C SER A 285 -23.89 8.13 -25.31
N ILE A 286 -24.55 7.14 -25.91
CA ILE A 286 -24.12 5.73 -25.89
C ILE A 286 -22.80 5.56 -26.63
N GLU A 287 -22.68 6.10 -27.85
CA GLU A 287 -21.45 6.01 -28.65
C GLU A 287 -20.28 6.73 -27.96
N MET A 288 -20.49 7.90 -27.37
CA MET A 288 -19.47 8.56 -26.54
C MET A 288 -19.08 7.72 -25.33
N THR A 289 -20.05 7.05 -24.69
CA THR A 289 -19.79 6.16 -23.56
C THR A 289 -18.99 4.93 -24.00
N LYS A 290 -19.31 4.32 -25.15
CA LYS A 290 -18.56 3.19 -25.73
C LYS A 290 -17.12 3.59 -26.06
N ALA A 291 -16.93 4.70 -26.79
CA ALA A 291 -15.60 5.19 -27.15
C ALA A 291 -14.74 5.48 -25.91
N ARG A 292 -15.36 6.02 -24.85
CA ARG A 292 -14.69 6.24 -23.57
C ARG A 292 -14.30 4.94 -22.89
N ILE A 293 -15.21 3.96 -22.82
CA ILE A 293 -14.94 2.64 -22.23
C ILE A 293 -13.77 1.97 -22.94
N GLU A 294 -13.74 2.03 -24.28
CA GLU A 294 -12.66 1.43 -25.07
C GLU A 294 -11.31 2.13 -24.82
N LYS A 295 -11.29 3.47 -24.78
CA LYS A 295 -10.09 4.22 -24.42
C LYS A 295 -9.58 3.88 -23.01
N ASP A 296 -10.48 3.79 -22.04
CA ASP A 296 -10.14 3.42 -20.67
C ASP A 296 -9.62 1.98 -20.59
N ARG A 297 -10.16 1.07 -21.42
CA ARG A 297 -9.68 -0.32 -21.55
C ARG A 297 -8.27 -0.36 -22.11
N GLU A 298 -8.00 0.30 -23.24
CA GLU A 298 -6.66 0.38 -23.83
C GLU A 298 -5.63 0.95 -22.85
N GLN A 299 -6.01 1.99 -22.10
CA GLN A 299 -5.13 2.58 -21.09
C GLN A 299 -4.80 1.60 -19.95
N ARG A 300 -5.78 0.80 -19.51
CA ARG A 300 -5.54 -0.25 -18.52
C ARG A 300 -4.68 -1.38 -19.06
N GLU A 301 -4.89 -1.80 -20.31
CA GLU A 301 -4.06 -2.82 -20.95
C GLU A 301 -2.60 -2.35 -21.02
N ARG A 302 -2.33 -1.13 -21.50
CA ARG A 302 -0.98 -0.52 -21.49
C ARG A 302 -0.37 -0.43 -20.09
N GLN A 303 -1.18 -0.09 -19.08
CA GLN A 303 -0.71 -0.01 -17.69
C GLN A 303 -0.40 -1.41 -17.12
N CYS A 304 -1.21 -2.41 -17.47
CA CYS A 304 -1.00 -3.81 -17.09
C CYS A 304 0.28 -4.35 -17.73
N GLU A 305 0.49 -4.12 -19.03
CA GLU A 305 1.71 -4.48 -19.75
C GLU A 305 2.95 -3.83 -19.14
N LYS A 306 2.89 -2.52 -18.84
CA LYS A 306 3.99 -1.81 -18.19
C LYS A 306 4.33 -2.41 -16.82
N ARG A 307 3.33 -2.79 -16.02
CA ARG A 307 3.54 -3.44 -14.71
C ARG A 307 4.15 -4.83 -14.87
N THR A 308 3.68 -5.61 -15.84
CA THR A 308 4.19 -6.95 -16.14
C THR A 308 5.65 -6.87 -16.60
N GLN A 309 5.97 -5.97 -17.53
CA GLN A 309 7.34 -5.73 -17.98
C GLN A 309 8.25 -5.29 -16.82
N GLN A 310 7.79 -4.36 -15.98
CA GLN A 310 8.53 -3.95 -14.78
C GLN A 310 8.76 -5.14 -13.84
N HIS A 311 7.78 -5.99 -13.62
CA HIS A 311 7.91 -7.16 -12.76
C HIS A 311 8.91 -8.19 -13.33
N ILE A 312 8.89 -8.42 -14.64
CA ILE A 312 9.85 -9.29 -15.34
C ILE A 312 11.27 -8.77 -15.14
N VAL A 313 11.50 -7.48 -15.44
CA VAL A 313 12.81 -6.85 -15.26
C VAL A 313 13.27 -6.91 -13.80
N LEU A 314 12.37 -6.66 -12.84
CA LEU A 314 12.69 -6.76 -11.42
C LEU A 314 13.07 -8.18 -10.99
N ALA A 315 12.39 -9.20 -11.51
CA ALA A 315 12.72 -10.59 -11.24
C ALA A 315 14.08 -10.97 -11.85
N GLU A 316 14.37 -10.50 -13.07
CA GLU A 316 15.66 -10.70 -13.73
C GLU A 316 16.81 -10.10 -12.91
N ILE A 317 16.69 -8.84 -12.48
CA ILE A 317 17.70 -8.20 -11.62
C ILE A 317 17.84 -8.97 -10.32
N HIS A 318 16.73 -9.37 -9.71
CA HIS A 318 16.75 -10.12 -8.46
C HIS A 318 17.59 -11.39 -8.57
N ASN A 319 17.48 -12.08 -9.70
CA ASN A 319 18.24 -13.29 -10.02
C ASN A 319 19.68 -12.98 -10.48
N SER A 320 19.96 -11.75 -10.89
CA SER A 320 21.28 -11.30 -11.35
C SER A 320 22.24 -10.94 -10.22
N TYR A 321 21.74 -10.74 -8.99
CA TYR A 321 22.57 -10.50 -7.82
C TYR A 321 23.36 -11.77 -7.48
N LEU A 322 24.66 -11.61 -7.27
CA LEU A 322 25.51 -12.66 -6.74
C LEU A 322 25.02 -13.08 -5.37
N THR A 323 24.84 -14.38 -5.18
CA THR A 323 24.50 -14.96 -3.88
C THR A 323 25.77 -15.47 -3.23
N ILE A 324 26.14 -14.85 -2.12
CA ILE A 324 27.33 -15.20 -1.33
C ILE A 324 26.84 -15.95 -0.08
N ASN A 325 27.05 -17.26 -0.06
CA ASN A 325 26.74 -18.12 1.07
C ASN A 325 28.01 -18.51 1.84
N ASN A 326 29.16 -18.54 1.19
CA ASN A 326 30.43 -18.89 1.84
C ASN A 326 31.48 -17.82 1.56
N ARG A 327 32.56 -17.89 2.35
CA ARG A 327 33.76 -17.07 2.12
C ARG A 327 34.31 -17.24 0.70
N ASP A 328 34.26 -18.46 0.18
CA ASP A 328 34.83 -18.81 -1.13
C ASP A 328 33.88 -18.51 -2.31
N ASP A 329 32.65 -18.05 -2.05
CA ASP A 329 31.69 -17.69 -3.11
C ASP A 329 32.03 -16.32 -3.74
N TRP A 330 33.00 -15.59 -3.18
CA TRP A 330 33.48 -14.34 -3.76
C TRP A 330 34.24 -14.61 -5.07
N PRO A 331 33.96 -13.91 -6.20
CA PRO A 331 34.64 -14.22 -7.45
C PRO A 331 36.15 -13.92 -7.41
N ASN A 332 36.98 -14.83 -7.91
CA ASN A 332 38.45 -14.75 -7.81
C ASN A 332 39.11 -13.65 -8.66
N ASN A 333 38.42 -13.12 -9.66
CA ASN A 333 39.00 -12.21 -10.66
C ASN A 333 38.48 -10.77 -10.52
N ILE A 334 38.07 -10.35 -9.32
CA ILE A 334 37.55 -9.01 -9.10
C ILE A 334 38.71 -8.03 -8.95
N GLN A 335 38.73 -7.02 -9.83
CA GLN A 335 39.76 -5.98 -9.83
C GLN A 335 39.27 -4.69 -9.16
N GLN A 336 37.95 -4.50 -9.13
CA GLN A 336 37.31 -3.28 -8.67
C GLN A 336 36.03 -3.60 -7.87
N VAL A 337 35.85 -2.91 -6.75
CA VAL A 337 34.60 -2.90 -6.00
C VAL A 337 34.15 -1.48 -5.77
N TYR A 338 32.90 -1.18 -6.09
CA TYR A 338 32.23 0.06 -5.70
C TYR A 338 31.18 -0.23 -4.64
N LEU A 339 31.22 0.52 -3.55
CA LEU A 339 30.27 0.44 -2.45
C LEU A 339 29.37 1.68 -2.48
N ASP A 340 28.06 1.50 -2.68
CA ASP A 340 27.08 2.58 -2.62
C ASP A 340 26.75 2.90 -1.16
N GLY A 341 27.52 3.82 -0.59
CA GLY A 341 27.51 4.14 0.82
C GLY A 341 26.13 4.55 1.35
N ASN A 342 25.32 5.27 0.55
CA ASN A 342 23.97 5.67 0.97
C ASN A 342 23.06 4.46 1.16
N ASN A 343 23.11 3.49 0.25
CA ASN A 343 22.36 2.24 0.39
C ASN A 343 22.87 1.40 1.56
N MET A 344 24.18 1.43 1.86
CA MET A 344 24.76 0.69 2.98
C MET A 344 24.34 1.22 4.36
N MET A 345 24.09 2.52 4.50
CA MET A 345 23.75 3.17 5.78
C MET A 345 22.49 2.60 6.47
N PHE A 346 21.56 2.03 5.70
CA PHE A 346 20.25 1.63 6.21
C PHE A 346 20.10 0.12 6.45
N VAL A 347 21.17 -0.66 6.24
CA VAL A 347 21.14 -2.11 6.28
C VAL A 347 21.32 -2.64 7.71
N ILE A 348 22.35 -2.14 8.42
CA ILE A 348 22.66 -2.58 9.79
C ILE A 348 22.01 -1.61 10.79
N ASP A 349 21.27 -2.15 11.76
CA ASP A 349 20.51 -1.35 12.73
C ASP A 349 21.39 -0.38 13.56
N SER A 350 22.61 -0.76 13.92
CA SER A 350 23.58 0.11 14.62
C SER A 350 23.99 1.31 13.76
N ILE A 351 24.37 1.08 12.51
CA ILE A 351 24.74 2.13 11.54
C ILE A 351 23.52 3.02 11.23
N ARG A 352 22.36 2.41 11.01
CA ARG A 352 21.11 3.13 10.78
C ARG A 352 20.75 4.06 11.94
N ARG A 353 20.95 3.62 13.19
CA ARG A 353 20.72 4.45 14.38
C ARG A 353 21.63 5.67 14.41
N LEU A 354 22.91 5.53 14.01
CA LEU A 354 23.81 6.68 13.88
C LEU A 354 23.28 7.70 12.86
N CYS A 355 22.76 7.23 11.73
CA CYS A 355 22.16 8.10 10.71
C CYS A 355 20.92 8.84 11.24
N LEU A 356 20.01 8.12 11.90
CA LEU A 356 18.78 8.68 12.49
C LEU A 356 19.08 9.70 13.61
N ASN A 357 20.17 9.50 14.35
CA ASN A 357 20.65 10.42 15.39
C ASN A 357 21.48 11.59 14.83
N ARG A 358 21.42 11.84 13.51
CA ARG A 358 22.18 12.90 12.80
C ARG A 358 23.70 12.78 12.99
N ALA A 359 24.20 11.58 13.28
CA ALA A 359 25.62 11.27 13.38
C ALA A 359 26.13 10.62 12.08
N SER A 360 25.76 11.17 10.91
CA SER A 360 26.11 10.61 9.59
C SER A 360 27.62 10.41 9.43
N LYS A 361 28.44 11.36 9.92
CA LYS A 361 29.91 11.25 9.91
C LYS A 361 30.43 10.01 10.64
N LYS A 362 29.76 9.56 11.72
CA LYS A 362 30.12 8.33 12.43
C LYS A 362 29.69 7.10 11.63
N ALA A 363 28.52 7.16 10.98
CA ALA A 363 28.02 6.08 10.13
C ALA A 363 28.90 5.87 8.89
N GLU A 364 29.26 6.95 8.18
CA GLU A 364 30.19 6.93 7.05
C GLU A 364 31.52 6.29 7.44
N ARG A 365 32.11 6.77 8.54
CA ARG A 365 33.37 6.24 9.07
C ARG A 365 33.26 4.77 9.47
N ALA A 366 32.15 4.34 10.08
CA ALA A 366 31.94 2.94 10.46
C ALA A 366 31.91 2.02 9.24
N ILE A 367 31.25 2.43 8.14
CA ILE A 367 31.23 1.66 6.90
C ILE A 367 32.63 1.62 6.28
N ALA A 368 33.34 2.75 6.28
CA ALA A 368 34.69 2.83 5.73
C ALA A 368 35.69 1.96 6.50
N GLU A 369 35.70 2.00 7.84
CA GLU A 369 36.55 1.14 8.68
C GLU A 369 36.26 -0.35 8.44
N LEU A 370 34.98 -0.72 8.28
CA LEU A 370 34.60 -2.10 7.97
C LEU A 370 35.08 -2.53 6.58
N ALA A 371 34.89 -1.68 5.57
CA ALA A 371 35.33 -1.94 4.20
C ALA A 371 36.86 -2.03 4.10
N ALA A 372 37.59 -1.20 4.86
CA ALA A 372 39.04 -1.24 4.93
C ALA A 372 39.56 -2.55 5.55
N ALA A 373 39.03 -2.92 6.73
CA ALA A 373 39.37 -4.19 7.39
C ALA A 373 39.05 -5.40 6.49
N TRP A 374 37.89 -5.37 5.81
CA TRP A 374 37.52 -6.40 4.85
C TRP A 374 38.51 -6.47 3.68
N ASN A 375 38.90 -5.33 3.10
CA ASN A 375 39.84 -5.31 1.98
C ASN A 375 41.28 -5.71 2.38
N GLU A 376 41.68 -5.48 3.63
CA GLU A 376 42.96 -6.01 4.16
C GLU A 376 43.04 -7.54 4.10
N GLN A 377 41.90 -8.25 4.17
CA GLN A 377 41.84 -9.71 4.05
C GLN A 377 41.61 -10.20 2.62
N MET A 378 40.88 -9.42 1.80
CA MET A 378 40.53 -9.80 0.43
C MET A 378 41.55 -9.37 -0.62
N HIS A 379 42.38 -8.38 -0.30
CA HIS A 379 43.42 -7.83 -1.18
C HIS A 379 42.91 -7.40 -2.56
N ILE A 380 41.72 -6.78 -2.63
CA ILE A 380 41.18 -6.28 -3.90
C ILE A 380 41.93 -4.99 -4.28
N PRO A 381 42.47 -4.88 -5.51
CA PRO A 381 43.32 -3.76 -5.89
C PRO A 381 42.65 -2.39 -5.74
N ASN A 382 41.37 -2.31 -6.11
CA ASN A 382 40.64 -1.04 -6.09
C ASN A 382 39.30 -1.22 -5.39
N VAL A 383 39.16 -0.61 -4.22
CA VAL A 383 37.89 -0.55 -3.49
C VAL A 383 37.56 0.90 -3.23
N GLU A 384 36.39 1.33 -3.71
CA GLU A 384 35.93 2.71 -3.59
C GLU A 384 34.53 2.77 -2.96
N LEU A 385 34.43 3.51 -1.85
CA LEU A 385 33.19 3.78 -1.14
C LEU A 385 32.67 5.16 -1.55
N VAL A 386 31.47 5.21 -2.13
CA VAL A 386 30.90 6.43 -2.71
C VAL A 386 29.67 6.87 -1.93
N PHE A 387 29.64 8.13 -1.52
CA PHE A 387 28.50 8.77 -0.86
C PHE A 387 27.95 9.91 -1.72
N ASP A 388 26.66 10.26 -1.54
CA ASP A 388 26.07 11.41 -2.25
C ASP A 388 26.84 12.68 -1.89
N LEU A 389 27.02 12.87 -0.59
CA LEU A 389 27.80 13.93 0.02
C LEU A 389 28.55 13.33 1.21
N THR A 390 29.88 13.45 1.18
CA THR A 390 30.70 13.21 2.37
C THR A 390 31.67 14.35 2.57
N HIS A 391 31.93 14.67 3.85
CA HIS A 391 32.96 15.63 4.25
C HIS A 391 34.30 14.94 4.54
N GLN A 392 34.36 13.62 4.46
CA GLN A 392 35.56 12.80 4.68
C GLN A 392 36.09 12.37 3.32
N LEU A 393 36.84 13.26 2.66
CA LEU A 393 37.47 12.99 1.35
C LEU A 393 38.84 12.32 1.48
N GLU A 394 39.05 11.55 2.55
CA GLU A 394 40.33 10.92 2.85
C GLU A 394 40.33 9.44 2.45
N GLN A 395 41.48 8.98 1.94
CA GLN A 395 41.73 7.56 1.80
C GLN A 395 41.82 6.94 3.20
N ILE A 396 40.97 5.95 3.49
CA ILE A 396 41.00 5.21 4.75
C ILE A 396 41.72 3.90 4.48
N GLN A 397 43.00 3.85 4.86
CA GLN A 397 43.86 2.67 4.68
C GLN A 397 43.89 2.19 3.21
N SER A 398 43.38 0.99 2.94
CA SER A 398 43.37 0.29 1.65
C SER A 398 42.17 0.64 0.77
N ILE A 399 41.29 1.56 1.18
CA ILE A 399 40.10 1.95 0.42
C ILE A 399 40.06 3.45 0.14
N LYS A 400 39.50 3.80 -1.01
CA LYS A 400 39.21 5.19 -1.40
C LYS A 400 37.80 5.56 -0.96
N VAL A 401 37.62 6.74 -0.37
CA VAL A 401 36.30 7.30 -0.05
C VAL A 401 36.06 8.53 -0.91
N SER A 402 34.92 8.57 -1.60
CA SER A 402 34.59 9.60 -2.57
C SER A 402 33.21 10.20 -2.33
N SER A 403 33.06 11.47 -2.67
CA SER A 403 31.79 12.19 -2.71
C SER A 403 31.35 12.36 -4.16
N ALA A 404 30.08 12.04 -4.47
CA ALA A 404 29.50 12.32 -5.77
C ALA A 404 29.36 13.84 -6.00
N HIS A 405 28.95 14.57 -4.96
CA HIS A 405 28.88 16.04 -4.98
C HIS A 405 30.29 16.67 -4.91
N PRO A 406 30.58 17.77 -5.65
CA PRO A 406 29.65 18.59 -6.43
C PRO A 406 29.47 18.19 -7.90
N MET A 407 30.26 17.25 -8.41
CA MET A 407 30.27 16.93 -9.85
C MET A 407 29.00 16.23 -10.31
N TYR A 408 28.42 15.40 -9.43
CA TYR A 408 27.20 14.64 -9.68
C TYR A 408 26.13 15.00 -8.65
N LYS A 409 24.86 14.77 -9.01
CA LYS A 409 23.74 15.03 -8.10
C LYS A 409 23.58 13.90 -7.08
N THR A 410 23.81 12.66 -7.50
CA THR A 410 23.71 11.46 -6.67
C THR A 410 24.88 10.51 -6.93
N THR A 411 25.10 9.58 -6.00
CA THR A 411 26.00 8.43 -6.17
C THR A 411 25.63 7.60 -7.40
N ASP A 412 24.33 7.44 -7.68
CA ASP A 412 23.85 6.71 -8.86
C ASP A 412 24.41 7.32 -10.15
N ASP A 413 24.31 8.64 -10.31
CA ASP A 413 24.81 9.35 -11.49
C ASP A 413 26.32 9.16 -11.67
N MET A 414 27.08 9.26 -10.56
CA MET A 414 28.53 9.04 -10.56
C MET A 414 28.89 7.61 -10.96
N LEU A 415 28.23 6.61 -10.38
CA LEU A 415 28.51 5.20 -10.66
C LEU A 415 28.17 4.84 -12.12
N ILE A 416 27.05 5.36 -12.65
CA ILE A 416 26.65 5.18 -14.05
C ILE A 416 27.69 5.80 -14.98
N ASP A 417 28.10 7.05 -14.74
CA ASP A 417 29.12 7.72 -15.55
C ASP A 417 30.43 6.91 -15.57
N ILE A 418 30.89 6.43 -14.40
CA ILE A 418 32.11 5.63 -14.28
C ILE A 418 32.04 4.37 -15.15
N VAL A 419 30.96 3.59 -15.07
CA VAL A 419 30.86 2.31 -15.81
C VAL A 419 30.63 2.51 -17.30
N GLN A 420 30.09 3.66 -17.72
CA GLN A 420 29.84 3.98 -19.13
C GLN A 420 31.07 4.50 -19.88
N ARG A 421 32.16 4.88 -19.17
CA ARG A 421 33.40 5.30 -19.83
C ARG A 421 33.95 4.16 -20.68
N SER A 422 34.35 4.49 -21.91
CA SER A 422 34.88 3.50 -22.87
C SER A 422 36.06 2.69 -22.34
N GLU A 423 36.90 3.31 -21.51
CA GLU A 423 38.05 2.66 -20.86
C GLU A 423 37.69 1.61 -19.78
N ASN A 424 36.43 1.59 -19.32
CA ASN A 424 35.95 0.70 -18.28
C ASN A 424 35.10 -0.47 -18.80
N GLN A 425 34.70 -0.47 -20.08
CA GLN A 425 33.81 -1.51 -20.64
C GLN A 425 34.33 -2.95 -20.43
N GLU A 426 35.64 -3.18 -20.60
CA GLU A 426 36.24 -4.50 -20.32
C GLU A 426 36.39 -4.76 -18.81
N LYS A 427 36.65 -3.72 -18.02
CA LYS A 427 36.81 -3.81 -16.56
C LYS A 427 35.49 -4.09 -15.85
N ASN A 428 34.37 -3.68 -16.41
CA ASN A 428 33.04 -3.87 -15.81
C ASN A 428 32.76 -5.35 -15.50
N ARG A 429 33.26 -6.29 -16.34
CA ARG A 429 33.15 -7.74 -16.09
C ARG A 429 33.85 -8.20 -14.82
N HIS A 430 34.87 -7.47 -14.40
CA HIS A 430 35.69 -7.69 -13.21
C HIS A 430 35.36 -6.69 -12.09
N THR A 431 34.22 -6.00 -12.20
CA THR A 431 33.76 -4.99 -11.26
C THR A 431 32.52 -5.48 -10.52
N ILE A 432 32.57 -5.43 -9.19
CA ILE A 432 31.39 -5.63 -8.34
C ILE A 432 30.88 -4.26 -7.88
N ILE A 433 29.57 -4.06 -7.97
CA ILE A 433 28.90 -2.91 -7.37
C ILE A 433 27.92 -3.40 -6.31
N VAL A 434 28.07 -2.85 -5.10
CA VAL A 434 27.24 -3.18 -3.95
C VAL A 434 26.16 -2.12 -3.80
N THR A 435 24.93 -2.44 -4.22
CA THR A 435 23.77 -1.54 -4.11
C THR A 435 22.47 -2.32 -3.95
N SER A 436 21.47 -1.69 -3.32
CA SER A 436 20.09 -2.20 -3.28
C SER A 436 19.13 -1.41 -4.15
N ASP A 437 19.59 -0.31 -4.76
CA ASP A 437 18.75 0.46 -5.67
C ASP A 437 18.50 -0.35 -6.95
N ARG A 438 17.21 -0.55 -7.25
CA ARG A 438 16.77 -1.36 -8.39
C ARG A 438 16.96 -0.63 -9.72
N GLY A 439 16.73 0.68 -9.74
CA GLY A 439 16.91 1.51 -10.93
C GLY A 439 18.38 1.59 -11.34
N LEU A 440 19.27 1.78 -10.36
CA LEU A 440 20.71 1.75 -10.58
C LEU A 440 21.18 0.36 -11.02
N ALA A 441 20.75 -0.70 -10.32
CA ALA A 441 21.11 -2.08 -10.65
C ALA A 441 20.78 -2.48 -12.10
N ILE A 442 19.64 -2.04 -12.66
CA ILE A 442 19.30 -2.26 -14.08
C ILE A 442 20.38 -1.70 -15.00
N GLN A 443 20.79 -0.46 -14.74
CA GLN A 443 21.72 0.25 -15.59
C GLN A 443 23.11 -0.38 -15.50
N LEU A 444 23.60 -0.63 -14.28
CA LEU A 444 24.88 -1.27 -14.05
C LEU A 444 24.95 -2.69 -14.65
N LYS A 445 23.84 -3.44 -14.60
CA LYS A 445 23.80 -4.78 -15.21
C LYS A 445 23.94 -4.74 -16.73
N ARG A 446 23.35 -3.74 -17.39
CA ARG A 446 23.47 -3.53 -18.85
C ARG A 446 24.91 -3.24 -19.25
N GLU A 447 25.65 -2.54 -18.40
CA GLU A 447 27.08 -2.26 -18.60
C GLU A 447 28.00 -3.44 -18.25
N GLY A 448 27.43 -4.59 -17.86
CA GLY A 448 28.17 -5.84 -17.62
C GLY A 448 28.75 -5.99 -16.21
N CYS A 449 28.39 -5.10 -15.27
CA CYS A 449 28.84 -5.19 -13.89
C CYS A 449 28.21 -6.38 -13.14
N GLN A 450 28.93 -6.89 -12.15
CA GLN A 450 28.42 -7.86 -11.20
C GLN A 450 27.79 -7.10 -10.01
N LEU A 451 26.66 -7.60 -9.50
CA LEU A 451 25.88 -6.91 -8.48
C LEU A 451 25.82 -7.73 -7.21
N VAL A 452 26.01 -7.08 -6.06
CA VAL A 452 25.87 -7.70 -4.73
C VAL A 452 24.93 -6.84 -3.90
N LYS A 453 24.00 -7.47 -3.17
CA LYS A 453 23.16 -6.70 -2.24
C LYS A 453 23.99 -6.28 -1.01
N PRO A 454 23.79 -5.07 -0.47
CA PRO A 454 24.50 -4.61 0.72
C PRO A 454 24.48 -5.61 1.89
N TYR A 455 23.33 -6.24 2.17
CA TYR A 455 23.24 -7.26 3.22
C TYR A 455 24.17 -8.47 2.95
N GLN A 456 24.26 -8.93 1.70
CA GLN A 456 25.13 -10.05 1.34
C GLN A 456 26.61 -9.66 1.47
N TRP A 457 26.97 -8.43 1.09
CA TRP A 457 28.31 -7.92 1.33
C TRP A 457 28.65 -7.85 2.82
N PHE A 458 27.74 -7.35 3.68
CA PHE A 458 27.96 -7.32 5.13
C PHE A 458 28.06 -8.72 5.73
N SER A 459 27.23 -9.67 5.26
CA SER A 459 27.33 -11.07 5.66
C SER A 459 28.68 -11.67 5.27
N HIS A 460 29.17 -11.35 4.07
CA HIS A 460 30.50 -11.75 3.62
C HIS A 460 31.62 -11.12 4.48
N CYS A 461 31.48 -9.84 4.86
CA CYS A 461 32.39 -9.20 5.80
C CYS A 461 32.46 -9.99 7.13
N ALA A 462 31.32 -10.44 7.65
CA ALA A 462 31.34 -11.27 8.86
C ALA A 462 32.01 -12.62 8.66
N MET A 463 31.82 -13.29 7.53
CA MET A 463 32.50 -14.56 7.21
C MET A 463 34.03 -14.40 7.16
N VAL A 464 34.49 -13.26 6.65
CA VAL A 464 35.93 -12.96 6.49
C VAL A 464 36.56 -12.48 7.79
N LEU A 465 35.91 -11.54 8.48
CA LEU A 465 36.51 -10.82 9.62
C LEU A 465 36.22 -11.46 10.97
N THR A 466 35.04 -12.07 11.13
CA THR A 466 34.56 -12.62 12.41
C THR A 466 33.74 -13.89 12.17
N PRO A 467 34.38 -14.97 11.66
CA PRO A 467 33.67 -16.19 11.26
C PRO A 467 32.88 -16.84 12.40
N ASP A 468 33.26 -16.59 13.66
CA ASP A 468 32.54 -17.05 14.85
C ASP A 468 31.13 -16.43 15.01
N LEU A 469 30.84 -15.33 14.32
CA LEU A 469 29.50 -14.71 14.31
C LEU A 469 28.52 -15.36 13.33
N ILE A 470 28.99 -16.30 12.50
CA ILE A 470 28.18 -16.99 11.51
C ILE A 470 27.51 -18.19 12.17
N LYS A 471 26.18 -18.21 12.17
CA LYS A 471 25.37 -19.36 12.60
C LYS A 471 24.69 -19.96 11.37
N HIS A 472 24.90 -21.26 11.17
CA HIS A 472 24.19 -22.02 10.16
C HIS A 472 22.91 -22.57 10.79
N GLU A 473 21.75 -22.06 10.35
CA GLU A 473 20.46 -22.64 10.68
C GLU A 473 20.03 -23.55 9.54
N GLU A 474 19.94 -24.85 9.81
CA GLU A 474 19.30 -25.80 8.91
C GLU A 474 17.79 -25.63 9.03
N THR A 475 17.20 -24.96 8.05
CA THR A 475 15.74 -24.88 7.92
C THR A 475 15.24 -25.92 6.93
N THR A 476 14.60 -26.95 7.45
CA THR A 476 13.87 -27.94 6.66
C THR A 476 12.52 -27.35 6.26
N GLU A 477 12.45 -26.69 5.10
CA GLU A 477 11.18 -26.27 4.52
C GLU A 477 10.50 -27.48 3.87
N MET A 478 9.43 -27.99 4.48
CA MET A 478 8.54 -28.93 3.80
C MET A 478 7.73 -28.17 2.74
N ALA A 479 8.14 -28.28 1.48
CA ALA A 479 7.38 -27.73 0.37
C ALA A 479 6.03 -28.45 0.27
N ALA A 480 4.93 -27.70 0.38
CA ALA A 480 3.56 -28.20 0.51
C ALA A 480 3.04 -29.08 -0.67
N ALA A 481 3.85 -29.32 -1.70
CA ALA A 481 3.46 -30.09 -2.88
C ALA A 481 4.58 -30.98 -3.47
N ALA A 482 5.78 -31.05 -2.86
CA ALA A 482 6.89 -31.85 -3.39
C ALA A 482 7.37 -32.88 -2.36
N THR A 483 7.45 -34.14 -2.77
CA THR A 483 7.90 -35.29 -1.95
C THR A 483 9.40 -35.23 -1.60
N THR A 484 10.12 -34.21 -2.06
CA THR A 484 11.55 -33.99 -1.80
C THR A 484 11.75 -32.78 -0.90
N ALA A 485 12.17 -33.03 0.34
CA ALA A 485 12.60 -31.98 1.25
C ALA A 485 13.84 -31.28 0.66
N THR A 486 13.78 -29.97 0.47
CA THR A 486 14.95 -29.18 0.07
C THR A 486 15.50 -28.51 1.32
N THR A 487 16.63 -28.97 1.83
CA THR A 487 17.30 -28.33 2.96
C THR A 487 17.90 -27.01 2.46
N LYS A 488 17.43 -25.88 2.99
CA LYS A 488 18.05 -24.58 2.74
C LYS A 488 18.87 -24.21 3.97
N ASN A 489 20.18 -24.11 3.77
CA ASN A 489 21.09 -23.57 4.77
C ASN A 489 20.93 -22.07 4.80
N LYS A 490 20.25 -21.56 5.83
CA LYS A 490 20.10 -20.13 6.04
C LYS A 490 21.23 -19.66 6.93
N ILE A 491 21.94 -18.65 6.46
CA ILE A 491 23.03 -18.04 7.22
C ILE A 491 22.47 -16.90 8.02
N GLN A 492 22.55 -17.03 9.34
CA GLN A 492 22.23 -15.97 10.26
C GLN A 492 23.52 -15.34 10.76
N CYS A 493 23.64 -14.03 10.62
CA CYS A 493 24.78 -13.27 11.09
C CYS A 493 24.30 -12.11 11.97
N ASP A 494 24.94 -11.92 13.13
CA ASP A 494 24.75 -10.72 13.94
C ASP A 494 25.61 -9.57 13.40
N LEU A 495 25.06 -8.85 12.42
CA LEU A 495 25.73 -7.70 11.81
C LEU A 495 25.98 -6.54 12.78
N ASN A 496 25.21 -6.42 13.86
CA ASN A 496 25.47 -5.39 14.87
C ASN A 496 26.73 -5.72 15.68
N GLN A 497 26.91 -7.01 16.00
CA GLN A 497 28.11 -7.47 16.70
C GLN A 497 29.35 -7.38 15.82
N LEU A 498 29.24 -7.63 14.50
CA LEU A 498 30.31 -7.36 13.54
C LEU A 498 30.79 -5.91 13.64
N VAL A 499 29.86 -4.96 13.52
CA VAL A 499 30.19 -3.52 13.57
C VAL A 499 30.87 -3.17 14.90
N ARG A 500 30.34 -3.65 16.04
CA ARG A 500 30.93 -3.39 17.37
C ARG A 500 32.35 -3.94 17.55
N ARG A 501 32.69 -5.04 16.89
CA ARG A 501 34.02 -5.67 17.02
C ARG A 501 35.07 -5.02 16.13
N VAL A 502 34.67 -4.62 14.92
CA VAL A 502 35.60 -4.10 13.90
C VAL A 502 35.76 -2.59 14.00
N VAL A 503 34.66 -1.87 14.22
CA VAL A 503 34.65 -0.40 14.20
C VAL A 503 35.05 0.16 15.55
N LYS A 504 36.06 1.04 15.58
CA LYS A 504 36.60 1.64 16.81
C LYS A 504 35.89 2.94 17.18
N ILE A 505 34.56 2.94 17.08
CA ILE A 505 33.73 4.12 17.36
C ILE A 505 32.80 3.74 18.52
N ASP A 506 32.62 4.66 19.46
CA ASP A 506 31.54 4.56 20.46
C ASP A 506 30.20 4.69 19.73
N ILE A 507 29.56 3.54 19.50
CA ILE A 507 28.27 3.35 18.80
C ILE A 507 27.11 3.31 19.77
#